data_AF-A0A7V8V784-F1
#
_entry.id   AF-A0A7V8V784-F1
#
_cell.length_a   1.000
_cell.length_b   1.000
_cell.length_c   1.000
_cell.angle_alpha   90.00
_cell.angle_beta   90.00
_cell.angle_gamma   90.00
#
_symmetry.space_group_name_H-M   'P 1'
#
loop_
_entity.id
_entity.type
_entity.pdbx_description
1 polymer ?
#
loop_
_entity_poly.entity_id
_entity_poly.type
_entity_poly.pdbx_seq_one_letter_code
_entity_poly.pdbx_strand_id
1 'polypeptide(L)'
;MKCSSRHLSLLGIILFASGVFAQAPSFDRLDRNQDGKIQKDEIPERVQRLFGLIDRDSDGSISEDEFDAFEKRRAQMQRQRAGQRSQSGDNVTGVKITRDIAYGDGKINRQKLDVAVPEKPSTDKPLPVIVLIHGGGWQGGTHGPFLNRATALVRSGDFAAVSIGYRLTDVASWPAQIHDCQAGLRWVKANAEKYNWDPEKIVVWGSSAGGHLVAMLGVSADVSELDGKLGSHSDQSLKVAGVVNFFGPANMLTMGDPKGFERHDSPDSPESKLLGGPAKENVEVAKSASPQFHVSKGDAPILILHGTDDSTVPFQQSVDFHEALTKAGVDSTFVHVKGAGHGFGGQEVNDRVEAFLHKVLLGKDVEVSDKPIDAPQRQQRRPRSE
;
A
#
# COMPACT_ATOMS: atom_id res chain seq x y z
N MET A 1 -20.12 -31.02 -26.71
CA MET A 1 -19.08 -31.69 -25.89
C MET A 1 -18.34 -30.62 -25.10
N LYS A 2 -18.53 -30.61 -23.78
CA LYS A 2 -18.03 -29.60 -22.83
C LYS A 2 -16.63 -30.03 -22.36
N CYS A 3 -15.63 -29.16 -22.49
CA CYS A 3 -14.36 -29.28 -21.77
C CYS A 3 -14.33 -28.19 -20.69
N SER A 4 -14.20 -28.61 -19.43
CA SER A 4 -14.28 -27.77 -18.23
C SER A 4 -12.91 -27.17 -17.92
N SER A 5 -12.72 -25.87 -18.16
CA SER A 5 -11.58 -25.12 -17.62
C SER A 5 -11.94 -24.53 -16.25
N ARG A 6 -11.60 -25.27 -15.19
CA ARG A 6 -11.43 -24.75 -13.83
C ARG A 6 -9.93 -24.72 -13.56
N HIS A 7 -9.26 -23.62 -13.88
CA HIS A 7 -7.98 -23.28 -13.26
C HIS A 7 -8.17 -21.92 -12.59
N LEU A 8 -8.73 -21.95 -11.37
CA LEU A 8 -8.39 -20.93 -10.39
C LEU A 8 -6.90 -21.16 -10.10
N SER A 9 -6.07 -20.27 -10.61
CA SER A 9 -4.64 -20.28 -10.37
C SER A 9 -4.40 -20.21 -8.86
N LEU A 10 -3.85 -21.28 -8.31
CA LEU A 10 -3.32 -21.45 -6.95
C LEU A 10 -2.17 -20.46 -6.61
N LEU A 11 -2.01 -19.40 -7.41
CA LEU A 11 -0.84 -18.52 -7.51
C LEU A 11 -0.73 -17.47 -6.38
N GLY A 12 -1.72 -17.39 -5.47
CA GLY A 12 -1.76 -16.39 -4.40
C GLY A 12 -1.09 -16.79 -3.08
N ILE A 13 -0.70 -18.05 -2.89
CA ILE A 13 -0.38 -18.60 -1.55
C ILE A 13 1.14 -18.70 -1.26
N ILE A 14 2.01 -18.65 -2.26
CA ILE A 14 3.45 -19.01 -2.08
C ILE A 14 4.34 -17.83 -1.62
N LEU A 15 3.81 -16.62 -1.46
CA LEU A 15 4.64 -15.41 -1.23
C LEU A 15 4.92 -15.00 0.22
N PHE A 16 4.56 -15.82 1.23
CA PHE A 16 4.71 -15.42 2.63
C PHE A 16 5.90 -16.01 3.41
N ALA A 17 6.74 -16.87 2.82
CA ALA A 17 7.80 -17.56 3.58
C ALA A 17 9.15 -16.84 3.69
N SER A 18 9.36 -15.68 3.06
CA SER A 18 10.69 -15.02 3.13
C SER A 18 11.02 -14.38 4.48
N GLY A 19 10.11 -14.40 5.46
CA GLY A 19 10.31 -13.80 6.77
C GLY A 19 10.58 -14.77 7.93
N VAL A 20 10.65 -16.09 7.68
CA VAL A 20 10.81 -17.07 8.78
C VAL A 20 12.27 -17.45 9.02
N PHE A 21 13.14 -17.29 8.03
CA PHE A 21 14.57 -17.57 8.16
C PHE A 21 15.39 -16.37 7.68
N ALA A 22 16.36 -15.95 8.51
CA ALA A 22 17.28 -14.84 8.19
C ALA A 22 18.20 -15.14 6.99
N GLN A 23 18.24 -16.40 6.55
CA GLN A 23 18.90 -16.92 5.35
C GLN A 23 17.99 -18.00 4.74
N ALA A 24 18.17 -18.38 3.48
CA ALA A 24 17.45 -19.53 2.92
C ALA A 24 17.70 -20.77 3.82
N PRO A 25 16.66 -21.45 4.32
CA PRO A 25 16.88 -22.65 5.13
C PRO A 25 17.55 -23.72 4.27
N SER A 26 18.49 -24.46 4.84
CA SER A 26 19.05 -25.68 4.23
C SER A 26 18.29 -26.90 4.75
N PHE A 27 18.22 -27.97 3.95
CA PHE A 27 17.58 -29.23 4.32
C PHE A 27 18.10 -29.73 5.69
N ASP A 28 19.41 -29.81 5.85
CA ASP A 28 20.10 -30.22 7.09
C ASP A 28 19.78 -29.37 8.33
N ARG A 29 19.28 -28.14 8.16
CA ARG A 29 18.87 -27.29 9.29
C ARG A 29 17.44 -27.56 9.74
N LEU A 30 16.63 -28.14 8.86
CA LEU A 30 15.24 -28.43 9.09
C LEU A 30 15.02 -29.89 9.49
N ASP A 31 15.83 -30.82 8.95
CA ASP A 31 15.94 -32.21 9.42
C ASP A 31 16.68 -32.23 10.77
N ARG A 32 15.94 -32.04 11.86
CA ARG A 32 16.53 -31.88 13.20
C ARG A 32 16.90 -33.22 13.80
N ASN A 33 16.17 -34.27 13.45
CA ASN A 33 16.39 -35.61 13.94
C ASN A 33 17.39 -36.42 13.07
N GLN A 34 17.83 -35.85 11.94
CA GLN A 34 18.77 -36.43 10.98
C GLN A 34 18.29 -37.76 10.40
N ASP A 35 16.98 -37.88 10.18
CA ASP A 35 16.36 -39.08 9.62
C ASP A 35 16.28 -39.05 8.08
N GLY A 36 16.77 -37.97 7.46
CA GLY A 36 16.77 -37.78 6.01
C GLY A 36 15.43 -37.29 5.46
N LYS A 37 14.50 -36.88 6.33
CA LYS A 37 13.18 -36.36 5.99
C LYS A 37 12.85 -35.19 6.91
N ILE A 38 12.08 -34.23 6.41
CA ILE A 38 11.56 -33.14 7.24
C ILE A 38 10.10 -33.44 7.57
N GLN A 39 9.81 -33.62 8.85
CA GLN A 39 8.47 -33.81 9.37
C GLN A 39 7.80 -32.47 9.70
N LYS A 40 6.47 -32.48 9.75
CA LYS A 40 5.67 -31.24 9.88
C LYS A 40 5.93 -30.49 11.19
N ASP A 41 6.26 -31.21 12.24
CA ASP A 41 6.60 -30.69 13.57
C ASP A 41 8.02 -30.12 13.66
N GLU A 42 8.90 -30.48 12.71
CA GLU A 42 10.25 -29.89 12.61
C GLU A 42 10.24 -28.50 11.96
N ILE A 43 9.14 -28.15 11.29
CA ILE A 43 8.94 -26.87 10.61
C ILE A 43 8.18 -25.90 11.52
N PRO A 44 8.61 -24.62 11.59
CA PRO A 44 7.88 -23.59 12.33
C PRO A 44 6.40 -23.52 11.92
N GLU A 45 5.50 -23.35 12.89
CA GLU A 45 4.04 -23.36 12.69
C GLU A 45 3.57 -22.41 11.57
N ARG A 46 4.26 -21.26 11.42
CA ARG A 46 4.01 -20.26 10.36
C ARG A 46 4.26 -20.80 8.94
N VAL A 47 5.10 -21.82 8.80
CA VAL A 47 5.53 -22.45 7.54
C VAL A 47 4.83 -23.78 7.29
N GLN A 48 4.22 -24.40 8.30
CA GLN A 48 3.47 -25.66 8.15
C GLN A 48 2.33 -25.59 7.12
N ARG A 49 1.80 -24.39 6.84
CA ARG A 49 0.81 -24.18 5.75
C ARG A 49 1.36 -24.46 4.35
N LEU A 50 2.68 -24.44 4.20
CA LEU A 50 3.38 -24.77 2.96
C LEU A 50 3.78 -26.25 2.88
N PHE A 51 3.59 -27.03 3.95
CA PHE A 51 4.02 -28.43 4.01
C PHE A 51 3.48 -29.23 2.83
N GLY A 52 2.16 -29.19 2.59
CA GLY A 52 1.52 -29.88 1.47
C GLY A 52 1.77 -29.25 0.09
N LEU A 53 2.54 -28.16 0.00
CA LEU A 53 3.03 -27.63 -1.28
C LEU A 53 4.42 -28.15 -1.63
N ILE A 54 5.13 -28.71 -0.64
CA ILE A 54 6.50 -29.23 -0.76
C ILE A 54 6.45 -30.77 -0.82
N ASP A 55 5.72 -31.40 0.10
CA ASP A 55 5.38 -32.84 0.09
C ASP A 55 4.47 -33.15 -1.11
N ARG A 56 5.09 -33.64 -2.19
CA ARG A 56 4.49 -33.78 -3.52
C ARG A 56 3.90 -35.16 -3.71
N ASP A 57 4.53 -36.18 -3.14
CA ASP A 57 4.01 -37.55 -3.17
C ASP A 57 2.98 -37.82 -2.06
N SER A 58 2.79 -36.84 -1.15
CA SER A 58 1.83 -36.90 -0.05
C SER A 58 2.13 -38.05 0.93
N ASP A 59 3.41 -38.38 1.10
CA ASP A 59 3.86 -39.42 2.03
C ASP A 59 3.89 -38.94 3.50
N GLY A 60 3.63 -37.65 3.74
CA GLY A 60 3.57 -37.05 5.07
C GLY A 60 4.93 -36.56 5.58
N SER A 61 5.95 -36.58 4.73
CA SER A 61 7.30 -36.08 4.99
C SER A 61 7.83 -35.30 3.78
N ILE A 62 8.84 -34.46 3.98
CA ILE A 62 9.52 -33.78 2.87
C ILE A 62 10.88 -34.43 2.69
N SER A 63 11.08 -35.09 1.57
CA SER A 63 12.39 -35.62 1.18
C SER A 63 13.35 -34.52 0.72
N GLU A 64 14.65 -34.81 0.72
CA GLU A 64 15.68 -33.90 0.20
C GLU A 64 15.39 -33.49 -1.25
N ASP A 65 14.98 -34.45 -2.10
CA ASP A 65 14.63 -34.21 -3.50
C ASP A 65 13.43 -33.26 -3.68
N GLU A 66 12.42 -33.37 -2.82
CA GLU A 66 11.23 -32.49 -2.83
C GLU A 66 11.56 -31.09 -2.38
N PHE A 67 12.37 -30.96 -1.33
CA PHE A 67 12.89 -29.69 -0.85
C PHE A 67 13.72 -28.99 -1.95
N ASP A 68 14.61 -29.73 -2.60
CA ASP A 68 15.45 -29.24 -3.69
C ASP A 68 14.63 -28.81 -4.91
N ALA A 69 13.61 -29.58 -5.27
CA ALA A 69 12.70 -29.25 -6.35
C ALA A 69 11.87 -27.99 -6.04
N PHE A 70 11.44 -27.82 -4.79
CA PHE A 70 10.74 -26.64 -4.32
C PHE A 70 11.64 -25.40 -4.37
N GLU A 71 12.88 -25.49 -3.87
CA GLU A 71 13.85 -24.40 -3.89
C GLU A 71 14.26 -24.01 -5.32
N LYS A 72 14.49 -24.98 -6.21
CA LYS A 72 14.76 -24.73 -7.64
C LYS A 72 13.59 -24.01 -8.30
N ARG A 73 12.34 -24.41 -8.04
CA ARG A 73 11.14 -23.72 -8.55
C ARG A 73 11.01 -22.31 -7.96
N ARG A 74 11.26 -22.13 -6.66
CA ARG A 74 11.23 -20.81 -6.00
C ARG A 74 12.27 -19.87 -6.62
N ALA A 75 13.52 -20.32 -6.75
CA ALA A 75 14.61 -19.57 -7.35
C ALA A 75 14.35 -19.27 -8.83
N GLN A 76 13.80 -20.22 -9.60
CA GLN A 76 13.40 -20.01 -10.99
C GLN A 76 12.28 -18.97 -11.10
N MET A 77 11.26 -19.00 -10.23
CA MET A 77 10.20 -17.99 -10.20
C MET A 77 10.73 -16.61 -9.78
N GLN A 78 11.65 -16.53 -8.83
CA GLN A 78 12.31 -15.28 -8.45
C GLN A 78 13.15 -14.72 -9.60
N ARG A 79 13.92 -15.57 -10.30
CA ARG A 79 14.71 -15.19 -11.50
C ARG A 79 13.83 -14.82 -12.69
N GLN A 80 12.71 -15.50 -12.92
CA GLN A 80 11.74 -15.14 -13.94
C GLN A 80 11.06 -13.80 -13.63
N ARG A 81 10.77 -13.50 -12.36
CA ARG A 81 10.28 -12.17 -11.94
C ARG A 81 11.34 -11.08 -12.05
N ALA A 82 12.59 -11.37 -11.70
CA ALA A 82 13.71 -10.43 -11.86
C ALA A 82 14.02 -10.17 -13.35
N GLY A 83 13.97 -11.21 -14.19
CA GLY A 83 14.15 -11.12 -15.64
C GLY A 83 12.97 -10.45 -16.36
N GLN A 84 11.73 -10.70 -15.93
CA GLN A 84 10.56 -9.95 -16.41
C GLN A 84 10.60 -8.47 -15.98
N ARG A 85 11.19 -8.15 -14.82
CA ARG A 85 11.44 -6.76 -14.38
C ARG A 85 12.54 -6.05 -15.16
N SER A 86 13.50 -6.76 -15.75
CA SER A 86 14.59 -6.15 -16.54
C SER A 86 14.29 -6.07 -18.04
N GLN A 87 13.31 -6.83 -18.55
CA GLN A 87 12.91 -6.81 -19.97
C GLN A 87 11.60 -6.06 -20.24
N SER A 88 10.83 -5.68 -19.21
CA SER A 88 9.76 -4.69 -19.33
C SER A 88 10.34 -3.29 -19.13
N GLY A 89 11.00 -2.75 -20.15
CA GLY A 89 10.94 -1.31 -20.35
C GLY A 89 9.47 -0.97 -20.57
N ASP A 90 8.82 -0.39 -19.56
CA ASP A 90 7.39 -0.06 -19.60
C ASP A 90 7.09 0.97 -20.67
N ASN A 91 6.88 0.52 -21.90
CA ASN A 91 6.21 1.31 -22.91
C ASN A 91 4.70 1.24 -22.64
N VAL A 92 4.24 1.85 -21.56
CA VAL A 92 2.85 2.32 -21.54
C VAL A 92 2.80 3.48 -22.51
N THR A 93 2.24 3.26 -23.69
CA THR A 93 2.15 4.28 -24.75
C THR A 93 1.66 5.61 -24.17
N GLY A 94 2.41 6.70 -24.38
CA GLY A 94 2.08 8.02 -23.86
C GLY A 94 2.66 8.34 -22.47
N VAL A 95 3.37 7.41 -21.81
CA VAL A 95 3.96 7.62 -20.48
C VAL A 95 5.40 7.12 -20.44
N LYS A 96 6.32 7.98 -19.99
CA LYS A 96 7.71 7.61 -19.70
C LYS A 96 7.86 7.29 -18.22
N ILE A 97 8.32 6.09 -17.89
CA ILE A 97 8.57 5.65 -16.51
C ILE A 97 10.08 5.53 -16.25
N THR A 98 10.56 6.18 -15.19
CA THR A 98 11.92 6.02 -14.64
C THR A 98 11.82 5.32 -13.29
N ARG A 99 12.46 4.16 -13.16
CA ARG A 99 12.31 3.30 -11.99
C ARG A 99 13.48 3.36 -11.01
N ASP A 100 13.21 2.94 -9.78
CA ASP A 100 14.18 2.63 -8.74
C ASP A 100 15.11 3.79 -8.36
N ILE A 101 14.58 5.02 -8.41
CA ILE A 101 15.31 6.23 -8.05
C ILE A 101 15.41 6.28 -6.52
N ALA A 102 16.62 6.32 -5.98
CA ALA A 102 16.81 6.49 -4.54
C ALA A 102 16.45 7.92 -4.12
N TYR A 103 15.65 8.05 -3.06
CA TYR A 103 15.36 9.34 -2.42
C TYR A 103 16.07 9.51 -1.06
N GLY A 104 16.69 8.43 -0.55
CA GLY A 104 17.54 8.42 0.64
C GLY A 104 19.04 8.30 0.29
N ASP A 105 19.83 7.76 1.21
CA ASP A 105 21.28 7.57 1.05
C ASP A 105 21.67 6.40 0.12
N GLY A 106 20.68 5.73 -0.49
CA GLY A 106 20.86 4.60 -1.39
C GLY A 106 21.17 3.27 -0.71
N LYS A 107 21.33 3.23 0.63
CA LYS A 107 21.68 1.99 1.35
C LYS A 107 20.48 1.10 1.61
N ILE A 108 19.30 1.70 1.80
CA ILE A 108 18.06 0.97 2.05
C ILE A 108 17.33 0.78 0.73
N ASN A 109 17.24 -0.47 0.26
CA ASN A 109 16.63 -0.79 -1.04
C ASN A 109 15.16 -0.35 -1.17
N ARG A 110 14.45 -0.21 -0.05
CA ARG A 110 13.05 0.26 -0.02
C ARG A 110 12.90 1.78 -0.12
N GLN A 111 13.97 2.54 0.09
CA GLN A 111 13.97 4.01 -0.04
C GLN A 111 14.17 4.42 -1.51
N LYS A 112 13.28 3.91 -2.35
CA LYS A 112 13.23 4.14 -3.79
C LYS A 112 11.85 4.57 -4.24
N LEU A 113 11.81 5.29 -5.35
CA LEU A 113 10.58 5.72 -5.99
C LEU A 113 10.64 5.51 -7.51
N ASP A 114 9.46 5.41 -8.12
CA ASP A 114 9.30 5.40 -9.56
C ASP A 114 8.59 6.67 -10.00
N VAL A 115 9.08 7.28 -11.08
CA VAL A 115 8.54 8.52 -11.67
C VAL A 115 7.88 8.20 -13.00
N ALA A 116 6.63 8.59 -13.18
CA ALA A 116 5.90 8.56 -14.44
C ALA A 116 5.60 9.99 -14.90
N VAL A 117 6.02 10.32 -16.13
CA VAL A 117 5.72 11.60 -16.78
C VAL A 117 5.05 11.37 -18.13
N PRO A 118 4.17 12.28 -18.60
CA PRO A 118 3.58 12.16 -19.92
C PRO A 118 4.66 12.32 -21.00
N GLU A 119 4.58 11.51 -22.07
CA GLU A 119 5.40 11.73 -23.27
C GLU A 119 5.00 13.03 -23.99
N LYS A 120 3.74 13.44 -23.83
CA LYS A 120 3.16 14.67 -24.40
C LYS A 120 2.40 15.41 -23.31
N PRO A 121 3.06 16.30 -22.55
CA PRO A 121 2.37 17.20 -21.64
C PRO A 121 1.28 18.00 -22.36
N SER A 122 0.17 18.28 -21.69
CA SER A 122 -0.91 19.12 -22.26
C SER A 122 -0.55 20.61 -22.25
N THR A 123 0.50 20.99 -21.52
CA THR A 123 0.98 22.36 -21.36
C THR A 123 2.49 22.39 -21.11
N ASP A 124 3.14 23.50 -21.44
CA ASP A 124 4.55 23.77 -21.09
C ASP A 124 4.73 24.24 -19.64
N LYS A 125 3.63 24.55 -18.94
CA LYS A 125 3.66 24.96 -17.51
C LYS A 125 4.06 23.79 -16.61
N PRO A 126 4.59 24.07 -15.41
CA PRO A 126 4.89 23.02 -14.45
C PRO A 126 3.67 22.15 -14.14
N LEU A 127 3.82 20.83 -14.23
CA LEU A 127 2.73 19.88 -14.03
C LEU A 127 2.46 19.64 -12.53
N PRO A 128 1.18 19.50 -12.13
CA PRO A 128 0.84 18.96 -10.83
C PRO A 128 1.25 17.49 -10.71
N VAL A 129 1.52 17.05 -9.47
CA VAL A 129 2.04 15.70 -9.19
C VAL A 129 1.10 14.89 -8.31
N ILE A 130 0.88 13.64 -8.69
CA ILE A 130 0.17 12.64 -7.89
C ILE A 130 1.21 11.74 -7.23
N VAL A 131 1.34 11.83 -5.90
CA VAL A 131 2.25 10.98 -5.12
C VAL A 131 1.48 9.77 -4.58
N LEU A 132 1.95 8.58 -4.91
CA LEU A 132 1.27 7.31 -4.61
C LEU A 132 1.99 6.53 -3.50
N ILE A 133 1.22 6.05 -2.53
CA ILE A 133 1.73 5.21 -1.43
C ILE A 133 0.94 3.90 -1.36
N HIS A 134 1.64 2.78 -1.54
CA HIS A 134 1.02 1.47 -1.63
C HIS A 134 0.47 0.98 -0.28
N GLY A 135 -0.54 0.10 -0.32
CA GLY A 135 -0.99 -0.66 0.85
C GLY A 135 -0.14 -1.90 1.12
N GLY A 136 -0.62 -2.78 2.01
CA GLY A 136 0.06 -4.04 2.36
C GLY A 136 0.32 -4.23 3.85
N GLY A 137 -0.51 -3.64 4.72
CA GLY A 137 -0.42 -3.80 6.18
C GLY A 137 0.94 -3.43 6.76
N TRP A 138 1.67 -2.49 6.14
CA TRP A 138 3.05 -2.12 6.45
C TRP A 138 4.07 -3.29 6.45
N GLN A 139 3.64 -4.49 6.06
CA GLN A 139 4.39 -5.74 6.05
C GLN A 139 4.70 -6.22 4.63
N GLY A 140 4.06 -5.64 3.62
CA GLY A 140 4.26 -5.99 2.22
C GLY A 140 4.14 -4.79 1.28
N GLY A 141 4.39 -5.06 -0.01
CA GLY A 141 4.28 -4.07 -1.09
C GLY A 141 5.61 -3.48 -1.56
N THR A 142 5.51 -2.69 -2.62
CA THR A 142 6.62 -2.00 -3.31
C THR A 142 6.03 -0.88 -4.17
N HIS A 143 6.86 0.14 -4.45
CA HIS A 143 6.53 1.32 -5.22
C HIS A 143 6.00 1.02 -6.64
N GLY A 144 6.59 0.07 -7.39
CA GLY A 144 6.29 -0.09 -8.82
C GLY A 144 4.82 -0.36 -9.20
N PRO A 145 4.15 -1.42 -8.68
CA PRO A 145 2.81 -1.81 -9.13
C PRO A 145 1.72 -0.78 -8.83
N PHE A 146 1.88 0.03 -7.79
CA PHE A 146 0.85 0.99 -7.39
C PHE A 146 0.80 2.22 -8.33
N LEU A 147 1.89 2.49 -9.06
CA LEU A 147 1.98 3.54 -10.08
C LEU A 147 0.94 3.38 -11.19
N ASN A 148 0.55 2.14 -11.51
CA ASN A 148 -0.44 1.81 -12.53
C ASN A 148 -1.80 2.49 -12.30
N ARG A 149 -2.11 2.88 -11.05
CA ARG A 149 -3.34 3.59 -10.67
C ARG A 149 -3.41 5.00 -11.27
N ALA A 150 -2.28 5.67 -11.48
CA ALA A 150 -2.22 7.01 -12.05
C ALA A 150 -1.87 7.02 -13.54
N THR A 151 -1.52 5.88 -14.17
CA THR A 151 -1.04 5.88 -15.56
C THR A 151 -2.03 6.44 -16.58
N ALA A 152 -3.34 6.26 -16.37
CA ALA A 152 -4.35 6.90 -17.21
C ALA A 152 -4.37 8.43 -17.04
N LEU A 153 -4.25 8.92 -15.80
CA LEU A 153 -4.16 10.35 -15.48
C LEU A 153 -2.88 10.96 -16.05
N VAL A 154 -1.74 10.28 -15.93
CA VAL A 154 -0.46 10.75 -16.50
C VAL A 154 -0.56 10.82 -18.03
N ARG A 155 -1.14 9.81 -18.68
CA ARG A 155 -1.30 9.77 -20.14
C ARG A 155 -2.19 10.88 -20.70
N SER A 156 -3.05 11.50 -19.88
CA SER A 156 -3.84 12.68 -20.31
C SER A 156 -2.95 13.88 -20.67
N GLY A 157 -1.73 13.94 -20.13
CA GLY A 157 -0.83 15.07 -20.26
C GLY A 157 -0.94 16.10 -19.13
N ASP A 158 -1.98 16.00 -18.28
CA ASP A 158 -2.27 17.00 -17.23
C ASP A 158 -1.52 16.77 -15.92
N PHE A 159 -0.95 15.58 -15.71
CA PHE A 159 -0.36 15.17 -14.43
C PHE A 159 0.96 14.42 -14.63
N ALA A 160 1.85 14.56 -13.65
CA ALA A 160 2.90 13.57 -13.39
C ALA A 160 2.52 12.69 -12.19
N ALA A 161 3.16 11.53 -12.05
CA ALA A 161 2.97 10.67 -10.89
C ALA A 161 4.29 10.13 -10.34
N VAL A 162 4.36 10.00 -9.02
CA VAL A 162 5.51 9.41 -8.33
C VAL A 162 5.01 8.39 -7.32
N SER A 163 5.51 7.16 -7.40
CA SER A 163 5.16 6.11 -6.42
C SER A 163 6.33 5.90 -5.45
N ILE A 164 6.07 6.07 -4.15
CA ILE A 164 7.10 6.04 -3.11
C ILE A 164 7.10 4.68 -2.41
N GLY A 165 8.29 4.07 -2.30
CA GLY A 165 8.53 2.91 -1.43
C GLY A 165 8.79 3.35 -0.01
N TYR A 166 8.58 2.47 0.97
CA TYR A 166 8.88 2.74 2.37
C TYR A 166 9.33 1.46 3.09
N ARG A 167 10.06 1.58 4.21
CA ARG A 167 10.49 0.45 5.03
C ARG A 167 9.29 -0.27 5.64
N LEU A 168 9.32 -1.58 5.59
CA LEU A 168 8.28 -2.42 6.17
C LEU A 168 8.63 -2.80 7.62
N THR A 169 7.66 -3.34 8.35
CA THR A 169 7.80 -3.65 9.79
C THR A 169 8.77 -4.79 10.11
N ASP A 170 9.23 -5.54 9.10
CA ASP A 170 10.34 -6.50 9.25
C ASP A 170 11.71 -5.81 9.30
N VAL A 171 11.78 -4.54 8.88
CA VAL A 171 13.01 -3.72 8.90
C VAL A 171 12.98 -2.70 10.04
N ALA A 172 11.85 -2.01 10.24
CA ALA A 172 11.71 -1.00 11.29
C ALA A 172 10.24 -0.75 11.67
N SER A 173 9.99 -0.51 12.96
CA SER A 173 8.69 -0.04 13.47
C SER A 173 8.49 1.47 13.22
N TRP A 174 7.28 1.96 13.52
CA TRP A 174 6.92 3.37 13.54
C TRP A 174 7.93 4.19 14.35
N PRO A 175 8.32 5.41 13.93
CA PRO A 175 7.81 6.19 12.79
C PRO A 175 8.57 6.00 11.47
N ALA A 176 9.30 4.90 11.28
CA ALA A 176 10.14 4.70 10.09
C ALA A 176 9.40 4.87 8.75
N GLN A 177 8.16 4.38 8.68
CA GLN A 177 7.31 4.42 7.51
C GLN A 177 6.96 5.86 7.11
N ILE A 178 6.49 6.68 8.06
CA ILE A 178 6.12 8.06 7.75
C ILE A 178 7.35 8.90 7.44
N HIS A 179 8.49 8.66 8.11
CA HIS A 179 9.75 9.34 7.79
C HIS A 179 10.21 9.03 6.36
N ASP A 180 10.02 7.80 5.89
CA ASP A 180 10.33 7.42 4.52
C ASP A 180 9.42 8.11 3.51
N CYS A 181 8.12 8.20 3.80
CA CYS A 181 7.14 8.89 2.95
C CYS A 181 7.39 10.41 2.89
N GLN A 182 7.74 11.02 4.02
CA GLN A 182 8.15 12.43 4.11
C GLN A 182 9.41 12.70 3.29
N ALA A 183 10.43 11.84 3.41
CA ALA A 183 11.66 11.98 2.62
C ALA A 183 11.39 11.85 1.11
N GLY A 184 10.54 10.90 0.71
CA GLY A 184 10.10 10.76 -0.68
C GLY A 184 9.33 11.99 -1.19
N LEU A 185 8.42 12.55 -0.39
CA LEU A 185 7.69 13.78 -0.73
C LEU A 185 8.63 14.98 -0.88
N ARG A 186 9.58 15.14 0.04
CA ARG A 186 10.61 16.19 -0.02
C ARG A 186 11.50 16.05 -1.26
N TRP A 187 11.83 14.82 -1.64
CA TRP A 187 12.54 14.56 -2.89
C TRP A 187 11.75 15.03 -4.11
N VAL A 188 10.43 14.77 -4.15
CA VAL A 188 9.56 15.24 -5.25
C VAL A 188 9.62 16.76 -5.37
N LYS A 189 9.49 17.47 -4.23
CA LYS A 189 9.55 18.94 -4.21
C LYS A 189 10.92 19.49 -4.59
N ALA A 190 11.99 18.92 -4.05
CA ALA A 190 13.36 19.33 -4.36
C ALA A 190 13.72 19.11 -5.84
N ASN A 191 13.08 18.16 -6.51
CA ASN A 191 13.31 17.86 -7.92
C ASN A 191 12.27 18.51 -8.85
N ALA A 192 11.39 19.38 -8.34
CA ALA A 192 10.31 19.95 -9.13
C ALA A 192 10.80 20.72 -10.37
N GLU A 193 11.85 21.54 -10.23
CA GLU A 193 12.46 22.25 -11.37
C GLU A 193 12.97 21.28 -12.45
N LYS A 194 13.69 20.23 -12.03
CA LYS A 194 14.26 19.22 -12.94
C LYS A 194 13.21 18.53 -13.81
N TYR A 195 12.03 18.28 -13.25
CA TYR A 195 10.95 17.58 -13.95
C TYR A 195 9.85 18.51 -14.50
N ASN A 196 10.01 19.83 -14.36
CA ASN A 196 8.97 20.83 -14.65
C ASN A 196 7.66 20.50 -13.91
N TRP A 197 7.72 20.37 -12.58
CA TRP A 197 6.59 20.15 -11.70
C TRP A 197 6.29 21.38 -10.84
N ASP A 198 5.04 21.51 -10.42
CA ASP A 198 4.63 22.51 -9.45
C ASP A 198 4.70 21.92 -8.02
N PRO A 199 5.66 22.36 -7.17
CA PRO A 199 5.85 21.78 -5.83
C PRO A 199 4.71 22.11 -4.85
N GLU A 200 3.85 23.07 -5.20
CA GLU A 200 2.68 23.45 -4.40
C GLU A 200 1.42 22.70 -4.82
N LYS A 201 1.47 21.98 -5.96
CA LYS A 201 0.34 21.21 -6.50
C LYS A 201 0.63 19.71 -6.44
N ILE A 202 0.68 19.19 -5.23
CA ILE A 202 0.92 17.77 -4.97
C ILE A 202 -0.28 17.17 -4.23
N VAL A 203 -0.92 16.16 -4.82
CA VAL A 203 -1.90 15.31 -4.11
C VAL A 203 -1.25 13.98 -3.76
N VAL A 204 -1.43 13.53 -2.52
CA VAL A 204 -1.02 12.20 -2.08
C VAL A 204 -2.19 11.22 -2.12
N TRP A 205 -1.99 10.02 -2.67
CA TRP A 205 -3.02 9.01 -2.84
C TRP A 205 -2.52 7.64 -2.36
N GLY A 206 -3.25 7.03 -1.43
CA GLY A 206 -2.92 5.73 -0.87
C GLY A 206 -4.13 4.84 -0.62
N SER A 207 -3.87 3.56 -0.35
CA SER A 207 -4.91 2.58 0.03
C SER A 207 -4.49 1.73 1.22
N SER A 208 -5.42 1.39 2.11
CA SER A 208 -5.15 0.57 3.31
C SER A 208 -4.00 1.19 4.14
N ALA A 209 -2.94 0.44 4.45
CA ALA A 209 -1.72 0.97 5.08
C ALA A 209 -1.13 2.21 4.37
N GLY A 210 -1.22 2.30 3.04
CA GLY A 210 -0.82 3.50 2.30
C GLY A 210 -1.83 4.64 2.45
N GLY A 211 -3.12 4.31 2.61
CA GLY A 211 -4.19 5.25 2.92
C GLY A 211 -3.96 5.94 4.27
N HIS A 212 -3.53 5.14 5.26
CA HIS A 212 -3.04 5.64 6.55
C HIS A 212 -1.86 6.60 6.39
N LEU A 213 -0.83 6.22 5.62
CA LEU A 213 0.37 7.05 5.45
C LEU A 213 0.09 8.36 4.69
N VAL A 214 -0.80 8.37 3.68
CA VAL A 214 -1.20 9.62 3.00
C VAL A 214 -2.10 10.49 3.88
N ALA A 215 -2.93 9.89 4.74
CA ALA A 215 -3.69 10.63 5.73
C ALA A 215 -2.74 11.32 6.71
N MET A 216 -1.73 10.61 7.24
CA MET A 216 -0.68 11.19 8.08
C MET A 216 0.03 12.37 7.38
N LEU A 217 0.47 12.21 6.13
CA LEU A 217 1.08 13.31 5.37
C LEU A 217 0.16 14.54 5.23
N GLY A 218 -1.16 14.33 5.17
CA GLY A 218 -2.13 15.40 5.05
C GLY A 218 -2.36 16.21 6.33
N VAL A 219 -2.20 15.57 7.49
CA VAL A 219 -2.58 16.14 8.80
C VAL A 219 -1.41 16.35 9.76
N SER A 220 -0.19 16.00 9.36
CA SER A 220 0.99 16.07 10.24
C SER A 220 2.13 16.91 9.67
N ALA A 221 1.84 17.81 8.72
CA ALA A 221 2.86 18.62 8.06
C ALA A 221 3.54 19.64 8.99
N ASP A 222 2.86 20.04 10.07
CA ASP A 222 3.30 20.96 11.11
C ASP A 222 3.54 20.30 12.48
N VAL A 223 3.44 18.96 12.56
CA VAL A 223 3.71 18.19 13.77
C VAL A 223 5.20 17.87 13.85
N SER A 224 5.95 18.71 14.57
CA SER A 224 7.41 18.66 14.64
C SER A 224 7.98 17.33 15.16
N GLU A 225 7.25 16.66 16.05
CA GLU A 225 7.58 15.39 16.68
C GLU A 225 7.60 14.23 15.68
N LEU A 226 6.90 14.38 14.55
CA LEU A 226 6.84 13.41 13.46
C LEU A 226 7.74 13.79 12.28
N ASP A 227 8.49 14.89 12.36
CA ASP A 227 9.32 15.36 11.25
C ASP A 227 10.64 14.56 11.13
N GLY A 228 10.61 13.52 10.27
CA GLY A 228 11.77 12.70 9.96
C GLY A 228 12.83 13.44 9.14
N LYS A 229 14.10 13.35 9.54
CA LYS A 229 15.23 14.03 8.86
C LYS A 229 15.97 13.15 7.85
N LEU A 230 15.28 12.22 7.22
CA LEU A 230 15.86 11.34 6.21
C LEU A 230 16.09 12.06 4.87
N GLY A 231 17.21 11.76 4.22
CA GLY A 231 17.61 12.37 2.94
C GLY A 231 18.25 13.74 3.09
N SER A 232 18.53 14.40 1.96
CA SER A 232 19.23 15.69 1.88
C SER A 232 18.31 16.90 1.74
N HIS A 233 17.00 16.71 1.84
CA HIS A 233 15.98 17.71 1.48
C HIS A 233 15.09 18.09 2.67
N SER A 234 15.64 18.10 3.88
CA SER A 234 14.90 18.40 5.12
C SER A 234 14.41 19.84 5.21
N ASP A 235 14.93 20.72 4.35
CA ASP A 235 14.50 22.11 4.13
C ASP A 235 13.16 22.20 3.37
N GLN A 236 12.75 21.14 2.66
CA GLN A 236 11.53 21.15 1.87
C GLN A 236 10.28 20.96 2.76
N SER A 237 9.26 21.76 2.47
CA SER A 237 7.95 21.72 3.14
C SER A 237 7.23 20.39 2.94
N LEU A 238 6.56 19.88 3.97
CA LEU A 238 5.73 18.66 3.90
C LEU A 238 4.27 18.91 3.49
N LYS A 239 3.86 20.18 3.30
CA LYS A 239 2.49 20.50 2.91
C LYS A 239 2.11 19.86 1.56
N VAL A 240 0.89 19.36 1.45
CA VAL A 240 0.31 18.82 0.22
C VAL A 240 -0.95 19.60 -0.14
N ALA A 241 -1.31 19.63 -1.41
CA ALA A 241 -2.51 20.30 -1.90
C ALA A 241 -3.79 19.51 -1.58
N GLY A 242 -3.70 18.19 -1.43
CA GLY A 242 -4.84 17.34 -1.07
C GLY A 242 -4.46 15.88 -0.84
N VAL A 243 -5.41 15.12 -0.31
CA VAL A 243 -5.24 13.70 0.03
C VAL A 243 -6.38 12.87 -0.56
N VAL A 244 -6.03 11.73 -1.17
CA VAL A 244 -7.00 10.68 -1.54
C VAL A 244 -6.71 9.44 -0.67
N ASN A 245 -7.57 9.19 0.31
CA ASN A 245 -7.47 8.08 1.24
C ASN A 245 -8.47 6.98 0.89
N PHE A 246 -7.99 5.84 0.40
CA PHE A 246 -8.81 4.65 0.23
C PHE A 246 -8.69 3.77 1.48
N PHE A 247 -9.74 3.74 2.31
CA PHE A 247 -9.93 2.82 3.45
C PHE A 247 -8.68 2.65 4.35
N GLY A 248 -7.97 3.76 4.62
CA GLY A 248 -6.83 3.77 5.51
C GLY A 248 -7.24 3.77 6.99
N PRO A 249 -6.55 2.98 7.85
CA PRO A 249 -6.66 3.11 9.30
C PRO A 249 -6.40 4.54 9.77
N ALA A 250 -7.21 5.05 10.69
CA ALA A 250 -7.11 6.43 11.17
C ALA A 250 -6.86 6.55 12.68
N ASN A 251 -7.20 5.50 13.43
CA ASN A 251 -7.00 5.40 14.86
C ASN A 251 -6.65 3.97 15.25
N MET A 252 -5.37 3.75 15.51
CA MET A 252 -4.81 2.45 15.85
C MET A 252 -5.35 1.90 17.17
N LEU A 253 -5.85 2.76 18.08
CA LEU A 253 -6.40 2.32 19.36
C LEU A 253 -7.78 1.68 19.23
N THR A 254 -8.53 2.01 18.18
CA THR A 254 -9.93 1.59 17.97
C THR A 254 -10.11 0.60 16.83
N MET A 255 -9.02 0.16 16.19
CA MET A 255 -9.05 -0.82 15.11
C MET A 255 -9.68 -2.15 15.55
N GLY A 256 -9.43 -2.57 16.79
CA GLY A 256 -9.92 -3.83 17.35
C GLY A 256 -11.27 -3.76 18.06
N ASP A 257 -11.84 -2.56 18.25
CA ASP A 257 -13.04 -2.37 19.07
C ASP A 257 -14.33 -2.93 18.44
N PRO A 258 -14.57 -2.77 17.12
CA PRO A 258 -15.78 -3.33 16.50
C PRO A 258 -15.76 -4.86 16.50
N LYS A 259 -16.93 -5.47 16.72
CA LYS A 259 -17.10 -6.92 16.70
C LYS A 259 -16.61 -7.53 15.37
N GLY A 260 -15.76 -8.54 15.44
CA GLY A 260 -15.13 -9.20 14.27
C GLY A 260 -13.78 -8.61 13.86
N PHE A 261 -13.29 -7.58 14.55
CA PHE A 261 -12.01 -6.92 14.30
C PHE A 261 -11.01 -7.09 15.45
N GLU A 262 -11.34 -7.87 16.48
CA GLU A 262 -10.55 -8.06 17.71
C GLU A 262 -9.10 -8.51 17.43
N ARG A 263 -8.86 -9.16 16.28
CA ARG A 263 -7.52 -9.55 15.81
C ARG A 263 -6.54 -8.37 15.69
N HIS A 264 -7.02 -7.14 15.53
CA HIS A 264 -6.16 -5.96 15.41
C HIS A 264 -5.46 -5.63 16.73
N ASP A 265 -6.01 -6.05 17.87
CA ASP A 265 -5.39 -5.90 19.19
C ASP A 265 -4.36 -7.01 19.50
N SER A 266 -4.24 -8.02 18.63
CA SER A 266 -3.28 -9.12 18.83
C SER A 266 -1.83 -8.63 18.71
N PRO A 267 -0.89 -9.14 19.52
CA PRO A 267 0.55 -8.83 19.38
C PRO A 267 1.13 -9.12 17.98
N ASP A 268 0.53 -10.05 17.23
CA ASP A 268 0.98 -10.41 15.88
C ASP A 268 0.29 -9.60 14.76
N SER A 269 -0.61 -8.67 15.10
CA SER A 269 -1.34 -7.86 14.12
C SER A 269 -0.42 -6.94 13.32
N PRO A 270 -0.82 -6.52 12.10
CA PRO A 270 -0.13 -5.48 11.35
C PRO A 270 0.13 -4.21 12.16
N GLU A 271 -0.86 -3.77 12.92
CA GLU A 271 -0.80 -2.59 13.77
C GLU A 271 0.21 -2.80 14.89
N SER A 272 0.16 -3.93 15.60
CA SER A 272 1.11 -4.23 16.67
C SER A 272 2.56 -4.25 16.19
N LYS A 273 2.84 -4.83 15.01
CA LYS A 273 4.20 -4.81 14.44
C LYS A 273 4.64 -3.42 13.99
N LEU A 274 3.70 -2.61 13.48
CA LEU A 274 3.96 -1.21 13.19
C LEU A 274 4.34 -0.46 14.46
N LEU A 275 3.60 -0.64 15.55
CA LEU A 275 3.77 0.11 16.80
C LEU A 275 4.89 -0.43 17.71
N GLY A 276 5.42 -1.62 17.43
CA GLY A 276 6.38 -2.30 18.30
C GLY A 276 5.74 -3.06 19.47
N GLY A 277 4.42 -3.27 19.42
CA GLY A 277 3.63 -4.05 20.37
C GLY A 277 2.14 -3.65 20.31
N PRO A 278 1.26 -4.31 21.09
CA PRO A 278 -0.18 -4.04 21.06
C PRO A 278 -0.54 -2.57 21.24
N ALA A 279 -1.49 -2.06 20.43
CA ALA A 279 -1.85 -0.64 20.43
C ALA A 279 -2.34 -0.14 21.81
N LYS A 280 -3.12 -0.97 22.51
CA LYS A 280 -3.66 -0.67 23.84
C LYS A 280 -2.60 -0.70 24.96
N GLU A 281 -1.43 -1.28 24.69
CA GLU A 281 -0.27 -1.28 25.60
C GLU A 281 0.72 -0.16 25.24
N ASN A 282 0.81 0.23 23.96
CA ASN A 282 1.68 1.29 23.44
C ASN A 282 0.91 2.56 23.06
N VAL A 283 0.10 3.08 23.99
CA VAL A 283 -0.91 4.11 23.71
C VAL A 283 -0.35 5.36 23.04
N GLU A 284 0.78 5.89 23.51
CA GLU A 284 1.35 7.13 22.96
C GLU A 284 1.95 6.92 21.56
N VAL A 285 2.53 5.74 21.29
CA VAL A 285 2.98 5.37 19.94
C VAL A 285 1.78 5.18 19.01
N ALA A 286 0.72 4.54 19.51
CA ALA A 286 -0.53 4.35 18.78
C ALA A 286 -1.17 5.69 18.40
N LYS A 287 -1.23 6.66 19.31
CA LYS A 287 -1.70 8.03 19.03
C LYS A 287 -0.80 8.73 18.02
N SER A 288 0.52 8.66 18.20
CA SER A 288 1.51 9.21 17.26
C SER A 288 1.30 8.66 15.84
N ALA A 289 0.98 7.37 15.71
CA ALA A 289 0.70 6.70 14.44
C ALA A 289 -0.75 6.85 13.94
N SER A 290 -1.60 7.65 14.58
CA SER A 290 -3.02 7.74 14.26
C SER A 290 -3.36 9.13 13.73
N PRO A 291 -3.66 9.30 12.43
CA PRO A 291 -3.91 10.62 11.84
C PRO A 291 -5.07 11.36 12.51
N GLN A 292 -6.04 10.65 13.10
CA GLN A 292 -7.15 11.29 13.82
C GLN A 292 -6.69 12.23 14.96
N PHE A 293 -5.54 11.97 15.60
CA PHE A 293 -5.03 12.80 16.71
C PHE A 293 -4.20 14.02 16.26
N HIS A 294 -3.88 14.12 14.97
CA HIS A 294 -3.07 15.20 14.42
C HIS A 294 -3.90 16.22 13.65
N VAL A 295 -5.18 15.93 13.42
CA VAL A 295 -6.09 16.82 12.67
C VAL A 295 -6.08 18.23 13.25
N SER A 296 -5.81 19.19 12.38
CA SER A 296 -5.72 20.60 12.71
C SER A 296 -6.41 21.48 11.66
N LYS A 297 -6.77 22.70 12.06
CA LYS A 297 -7.30 23.68 11.10
C LYS A 297 -6.18 24.11 10.15
N GLY A 298 -6.38 23.89 8.86
CA GLY A 298 -5.40 24.25 7.82
C GLY A 298 -4.75 23.04 7.16
N ASP A 299 -5.10 21.82 7.61
CA ASP A 299 -4.78 20.58 6.90
C ASP A 299 -5.35 20.58 5.49
N ALA A 300 -4.72 19.78 4.62
CA ALA A 300 -5.10 19.69 3.22
C ALA A 300 -6.52 19.09 3.06
N PRO A 301 -7.28 19.48 2.02
CA PRO A 301 -8.52 18.80 1.66
C PRO A 301 -8.34 17.28 1.51
N ILE A 302 -9.29 16.49 2.01
CA ILE A 302 -9.19 15.02 2.02
C ILE A 302 -10.44 14.39 1.40
N LEU A 303 -10.24 13.62 0.33
CA LEU A 303 -11.22 12.70 -0.22
C LEU A 303 -11.01 11.31 0.39
N ILE A 304 -12.02 10.79 1.08
CA ILE A 304 -12.04 9.46 1.70
C ILE A 304 -13.01 8.56 0.92
N LEU A 305 -12.57 7.36 0.57
CA LEU A 305 -13.44 6.31 0.03
C LEU A 305 -13.28 5.03 0.85
N HIS A 306 -14.39 4.43 1.28
CA HIS A 306 -14.36 3.20 2.06
C HIS A 306 -15.54 2.30 1.71
N GLY A 307 -15.28 1.00 1.55
CA GLY A 307 -16.31 -0.02 1.37
C GLY A 307 -17.08 -0.26 2.66
N THR A 308 -18.40 -0.28 2.60
CA THR A 308 -19.24 -0.47 3.81
C THR A 308 -19.13 -1.86 4.42
N ASP A 309 -18.68 -2.83 3.62
CA ASP A 309 -18.58 -4.25 3.99
C ASP A 309 -17.10 -4.66 4.11
N ASP A 310 -16.21 -3.69 4.33
CA ASP A 310 -14.79 -3.92 4.57
C ASP A 310 -14.60 -4.73 5.86
N SER A 311 -14.07 -5.94 5.71
CA SER A 311 -13.79 -6.86 6.81
C SER A 311 -12.33 -6.83 7.27
N THR A 312 -11.49 -6.00 6.64
CA THR A 312 -10.07 -5.82 6.97
C THR A 312 -9.83 -4.59 7.80
N VAL A 313 -10.33 -3.43 7.36
CA VAL A 313 -10.29 -2.18 8.13
C VAL A 313 -11.73 -1.82 8.47
N PRO A 314 -12.07 -1.56 9.75
CA PRO A 314 -13.43 -1.20 10.09
C PRO A 314 -13.86 0.08 9.35
N PHE A 315 -15.03 0.07 8.71
CA PHE A 315 -15.61 1.24 8.06
C PHE A 315 -15.68 2.47 9.01
N GLN A 316 -15.89 2.21 10.30
CA GLN A 316 -15.92 3.22 11.37
C GLN A 316 -14.63 4.07 11.43
N GLN A 317 -13.47 3.52 11.04
CA GLN A 317 -12.22 4.28 10.98
C GLN A 317 -12.32 5.50 10.06
N SER A 318 -13.00 5.37 8.92
CA SER A 318 -13.22 6.50 8.02
C SER A 318 -14.32 7.44 8.49
N VAL A 319 -15.35 6.91 9.15
CA VAL A 319 -16.42 7.72 9.77
C VAL A 319 -15.83 8.65 10.82
N ASP A 320 -15.09 8.10 11.78
CA ASP A 320 -14.51 8.87 12.90
C ASP A 320 -13.47 9.88 12.42
N PHE A 321 -12.70 9.53 11.39
CA PHE A 321 -11.72 10.44 10.80
C PHE A 321 -12.38 11.59 10.04
N HIS A 322 -13.41 11.31 9.25
CA HIS A 322 -14.19 12.34 8.57
C HIS A 322 -14.85 13.30 9.57
N GLU A 323 -15.40 12.78 10.67
CA GLU A 323 -15.96 13.61 11.74
C GLU A 323 -14.90 14.50 12.39
N ALA A 324 -13.70 13.97 12.69
CA ALA A 324 -12.61 14.76 13.23
C ALA A 324 -12.18 15.90 12.29
N LEU A 325 -12.03 15.61 10.99
CA LEU A 325 -11.66 16.58 9.95
C LEU A 325 -12.70 17.70 9.83
N THR A 326 -13.97 17.34 9.69
CA THR A 326 -15.07 18.31 9.54
C THR A 326 -15.24 19.17 10.79
N LYS A 327 -15.10 18.59 11.99
CA LYS A 327 -15.12 19.32 13.26
C LYS A 327 -13.99 20.34 13.39
N ALA A 328 -12.81 20.04 12.83
CA ALA A 328 -11.69 20.97 12.78
C ALA A 328 -11.81 22.03 11.65
N GLY A 329 -12.82 21.90 10.78
CA GLY A 329 -13.04 22.80 9.65
C GLY A 329 -12.20 22.48 8.41
N VAL A 330 -11.69 21.25 8.28
CA VAL A 330 -10.97 20.75 7.11
C VAL A 330 -11.98 20.33 6.03
N ASP A 331 -11.73 20.67 4.75
CA ASP A 331 -12.54 20.19 3.63
C ASP A 331 -12.38 18.67 3.50
N SER A 332 -13.39 17.93 3.93
CA SER A 332 -13.40 16.46 3.87
C SER A 332 -14.62 15.98 3.09
N THR A 333 -14.38 15.20 2.05
CA THR A 333 -15.43 14.51 1.29
C THR A 333 -15.33 13.02 1.58
N PHE A 334 -16.41 12.39 2.05
CA PHE A 334 -16.44 10.97 2.36
C PHE A 334 -17.45 10.21 1.50
N VAL A 335 -16.95 9.34 0.62
CA VAL A 335 -17.78 8.53 -0.27
C VAL A 335 -17.86 7.10 0.26
N HIS A 336 -19.08 6.66 0.54
CA HIS A 336 -19.37 5.30 0.96
C HIS A 336 -19.51 4.41 -0.27
N VAL A 337 -18.70 3.36 -0.38
CA VAL A 337 -18.84 2.36 -1.47
C VAL A 337 -19.68 1.19 -0.94
N LYS A 338 -21.00 1.29 -1.09
CA LYS A 338 -21.98 0.36 -0.53
C LYS A 338 -21.76 -1.06 -1.04
N GLY A 339 -21.66 -2.02 -0.13
CA GLY A 339 -21.47 -3.44 -0.44
C GLY A 339 -20.04 -3.81 -0.88
N ALA A 340 -19.10 -2.85 -0.95
CA ALA A 340 -17.71 -3.15 -1.23
C ALA A 340 -16.96 -3.56 0.05
N GLY A 341 -16.01 -4.48 -0.10
CA GLY A 341 -15.07 -4.88 0.95
C GLY A 341 -13.75 -4.09 0.91
N HIS A 342 -12.67 -4.73 1.35
CA HIS A 342 -11.30 -4.15 1.38
C HIS A 342 -10.66 -4.04 -0.01
N GLY A 343 -11.21 -3.15 -0.82
CA GLY A 343 -10.82 -2.93 -2.20
C GLY A 343 -12.03 -2.79 -3.12
N PHE A 344 -11.96 -1.80 -3.99
CA PHE A 344 -12.97 -1.50 -5.00
C PHE A 344 -12.34 -0.77 -6.18
N GLY A 345 -13.14 -0.65 -7.23
CA GLY A 345 -12.87 0.14 -8.41
C GLY A 345 -14.18 0.34 -9.18
N GLY A 346 -14.07 0.91 -10.36
CA GLY A 346 -15.24 1.22 -11.19
C GLY A 346 -15.15 2.65 -11.69
N GLN A 347 -15.94 2.96 -12.72
CA GLN A 347 -15.90 4.26 -13.36
C GLN A 347 -16.25 5.38 -12.37
N GLU A 348 -17.32 5.22 -11.60
CA GLU A 348 -17.76 6.26 -10.67
C GLU A 348 -16.73 6.55 -9.56
N VAL A 349 -16.02 5.51 -9.07
CA VAL A 349 -14.89 5.69 -8.14
C VAL A 349 -13.77 6.52 -8.79
N ASN A 350 -13.42 6.20 -10.04
CA ASN A 350 -12.41 6.94 -10.78
C ASN A 350 -12.84 8.39 -11.04
N ASP A 351 -14.11 8.62 -11.38
CA ASP A 351 -14.67 9.94 -11.64
C ASP A 351 -14.62 10.82 -10.38
N ARG A 352 -14.90 10.26 -9.19
CA ARG A 352 -14.76 11.00 -7.92
C ARG A 352 -13.32 11.42 -7.64
N VAL A 353 -12.36 10.52 -7.88
CA VAL A 353 -10.94 10.84 -7.71
C VAL A 353 -10.50 11.89 -8.73
N GLU A 354 -10.88 11.74 -10.00
CA GLU A 354 -10.52 12.69 -11.06
C GLU A 354 -11.14 14.07 -10.80
N ALA A 355 -12.40 14.15 -10.38
CA ALA A 355 -13.04 15.40 -9.97
C ALA A 355 -12.28 16.08 -8.83
N PHE A 356 -11.88 15.32 -7.80
CA PHE A 356 -11.09 15.86 -6.70
C PHE A 356 -9.72 16.37 -7.16
N LEU A 357 -9.00 15.61 -7.98
CA LEU A 357 -7.71 16.04 -8.55
C LEU A 357 -7.88 17.30 -9.40
N HIS A 358 -8.92 17.36 -10.23
CA HIS A 358 -9.24 18.53 -11.05
C HIS A 358 -9.56 19.77 -10.22
N LYS A 359 -10.35 19.62 -9.15
CA LYS A 359 -10.66 20.71 -8.21
C LYS A 359 -9.39 21.22 -7.53
N VAL A 360 -8.61 20.31 -6.94
CA VAL A 360 -7.48 20.66 -6.06
C VAL A 360 -6.23 21.09 -6.83
N LEU A 361 -5.89 20.38 -7.92
CA LEU A 361 -4.63 20.62 -8.65
C LEU A 361 -4.80 21.58 -9.82
N LEU A 362 -5.96 21.56 -10.48
CA LEU A 362 -6.21 22.37 -11.68
C LEU A 362 -7.13 23.56 -11.43
N GLY A 363 -7.74 23.67 -10.25
CA GLY A 363 -8.67 24.75 -9.91
C GLY A 363 -9.95 24.73 -10.75
N LYS A 364 -10.33 23.56 -11.29
CA LYS A 364 -11.57 23.41 -12.06
C LYS A 364 -12.77 23.50 -11.12
N ASP A 365 -13.81 24.21 -11.56
CA ASP A 365 -15.10 24.26 -10.85
C ASP A 365 -15.87 22.96 -11.12
N VAL A 366 -15.57 21.93 -10.32
CA VAL A 366 -16.18 20.60 -10.39
C VAL A 366 -16.63 20.16 -9.00
N GLU A 367 -17.85 19.61 -8.92
CA GLU A 367 -18.37 19.04 -7.68
C GLU A 367 -17.73 17.69 -7.39
N VAL A 368 -17.24 17.50 -6.17
CA VAL A 368 -16.78 16.20 -5.67
C VAL A 368 -17.91 15.63 -4.80
N SER A 369 -18.82 14.88 -5.43
CA SER A 369 -20.01 14.35 -4.74
C SER A 369 -19.63 13.33 -3.66
N ASP A 370 -20.17 13.50 -2.45
CA ASP A 370 -20.10 12.57 -1.31
C ASP A 370 -21.12 11.41 -1.39
N LYS A 371 -22.09 11.51 -2.31
CA LYS A 371 -23.15 10.50 -2.48
C LYS A 371 -22.56 9.08 -2.57
N PRO A 372 -23.19 8.10 -1.88
CA PRO A 372 -22.73 6.72 -1.92
C PRO A 372 -22.70 6.14 -3.34
N ILE A 373 -21.73 5.27 -3.59
CA ILE A 373 -21.59 4.49 -4.82
C ILE A 373 -22.00 3.05 -4.50
N ASP A 374 -22.87 2.44 -5.31
CA ASP A 374 -23.19 1.02 -5.20
C ASP A 374 -22.09 0.17 -5.84
N ALA A 375 -21.53 -0.78 -5.08
CA ALA A 375 -20.51 -1.69 -5.61
C ALA A 375 -21.10 -2.53 -6.77
N PRO A 376 -20.32 -2.81 -7.84
CA PRO A 376 -20.78 -3.66 -8.92
C PRO A 376 -21.21 -5.02 -8.34
N GLN A 377 -22.49 -5.38 -8.52
CA GLN A 377 -22.98 -6.68 -8.06
C GLN A 377 -22.14 -7.78 -8.72
N ARG A 378 -21.43 -8.58 -7.93
CA ARG A 378 -20.88 -9.84 -8.43
C ARG A 378 -22.06 -10.65 -8.94
N GLN A 379 -22.17 -10.85 -10.26
CA GLN A 379 -23.14 -11.78 -10.81
C GLN A 379 -22.99 -13.11 -10.07
N GLN A 380 -23.98 -13.44 -9.24
CA GLN A 380 -24.02 -14.72 -8.56
C GLN A 380 -23.91 -15.79 -9.64
N ARG A 381 -22.87 -16.62 -9.56
CA ARG A 381 -22.77 -17.79 -10.44
C ARG A 381 -24.05 -18.59 -10.21
N ARG A 382 -24.92 -18.68 -11.22
CA ARG A 382 -26.09 -19.56 -11.19
C ARG A 382 -25.65 -20.92 -10.65
N PRO A 383 -26.34 -21.50 -9.66
CA PRO A 383 -26.02 -22.84 -9.19
C PRO A 383 -26.01 -23.75 -10.43
N ARG A 384 -24.97 -24.59 -10.54
CA ARG A 384 -24.99 -25.64 -11.57
C ARG A 384 -26.23 -26.48 -11.26
N SER A 385 -27.18 -26.50 -12.17
CA SER A 385 -28.29 -27.45 -12.12
C SER A 385 -27.69 -28.86 -12.00
N GLU A 386 -28.26 -29.62 -11.07
CA GLU A 386 -27.88 -30.98 -10.66
C GLU A 386 -27.69 -31.94 -11.82
#